data_AF-A0A7U5YXC5-F1
#
_entry.id   AF-A0A7U5YXC5-F1
#
_cell.length_a   1.000
_cell.length_b   1.000
_cell.length_c   1.000
_cell.angle_alpha   90.00
_cell.angle_beta   90.00
_cell.angle_gamma   90.00
#
_symmetry.space_group_name_H-M   'P 1'
#
loop_
_entity.id
_entity.type
_entity.pdbx_description
1 polymer ?
#
loop_
_entity_poly.entity_id
_entity_poly.type
_entity_poly.pdbx_seq_one_letter_code
_entity_poly.pdbx_strand_id
1 'polypeptide(L)'
;MESTTFTFNGTADTTQITAFANQASSDAATNVALQMYMNDGTTAITPDTETGNILLQDGDQTLTFKVDYIATGKATSGNVNAVTNFHINYY
;
A
#
# COMPACT_ATOMS: atom_id res chain seq x y z
N MET A 1 20.58 -6.29 15.70
CA MET A 1 19.18 -5.91 15.41
C MET A 1 19.21 -4.56 14.73
N GLU A 2 19.16 -4.58 13.40
CA GLU A 2 18.96 -3.37 12.62
C GLU A 2 17.47 -3.08 12.54
N SER A 3 17.13 -1.81 12.62
CA SER A 3 15.78 -1.35 12.38
C SER A 3 15.74 -0.71 11.02
N THR A 4 14.83 -1.17 10.17
CA THR A 4 14.56 -0.55 8.88
C THR A 4 13.12 -0.03 8.88
N THR A 5 12.88 0.93 8.03
CA THR A 5 11.54 1.40 7.68
C THR A 5 11.37 1.24 6.18
N PHE A 6 10.12 1.26 5.73
CA PHE A 6 9.78 1.11 4.34
C PHE A 6 8.96 2.30 3.89
N THR A 7 9.05 2.64 2.61
CA THR A 7 8.14 3.59 1.97
C THR A 7 7.57 2.96 0.72
N PHE A 8 6.24 2.97 0.60
CA PHE A 8 5.53 2.57 -0.60
C PHE A 8 5.04 3.84 -1.30
N ASN A 9 5.77 4.28 -2.32
CA ASN A 9 5.44 5.49 -3.05
C ASN A 9 4.42 5.20 -4.14
N GLY A 10 3.49 6.11 -4.36
CA GLY A 10 2.44 5.95 -5.37
C GLY A 10 1.34 7.00 -5.24
N THR A 11 0.44 7.04 -6.22
CA THR A 11 -0.67 7.99 -6.20
C THR A 11 -1.70 7.60 -5.14
N ALA A 12 -1.95 8.50 -4.19
CA ALA A 12 -3.04 8.35 -3.22
C ALA A 12 -4.42 8.56 -3.86
N ASP A 13 -5.42 7.80 -3.41
CA ASP A 13 -6.81 8.04 -3.79
C ASP A 13 -7.30 9.39 -3.26
N THR A 14 -8.11 10.10 -4.04
CA THR A 14 -8.54 11.47 -3.71
C THR A 14 -9.61 11.51 -2.60
N THR A 15 -10.31 10.41 -2.36
CA THR A 15 -11.33 10.30 -1.31
C THR A 15 -10.78 9.59 -0.08
N GLN A 16 -10.04 8.49 -0.27
CA GLN A 16 -9.34 7.78 0.80
C GLN A 16 -7.83 7.94 0.66
N ILE A 17 -7.30 9.07 1.15
CA ILE A 17 -5.88 9.44 1.00
C ILE A 17 -4.89 8.47 1.67
N THR A 18 -5.37 7.54 2.52
CA THR A 18 -4.54 6.48 3.12
C THR A 18 -4.38 5.25 2.23
N ALA A 19 -5.03 5.23 1.06
CA ALA A 19 -5.02 4.12 0.12
C ALA A 19 -4.47 4.56 -1.24
N PHE A 20 -4.02 3.59 -2.04
CA PHE A 20 -3.54 3.81 -3.40
C PHE A 20 -4.71 3.94 -4.38
N ALA A 21 -4.64 4.93 -5.26
CA ALA A 21 -5.64 5.16 -6.29
C ALA A 21 -5.67 4.01 -7.31
N ASN A 22 -6.87 3.72 -7.84
CA ASN A 22 -6.99 2.94 -9.07
C ASN A 22 -6.49 3.78 -10.26
N GLN A 23 -5.44 3.29 -10.93
CA GLN A 23 -4.79 3.88 -12.10
C GLN A 23 -5.02 3.04 -13.38
N ALA A 24 -6.01 2.13 -13.39
CA ALA A 24 -6.40 1.46 -14.63
C ALA A 24 -6.83 2.51 -15.68
N SER A 25 -6.33 2.38 -16.91
CA SER A 25 -6.61 3.33 -18.00
C SER A 25 -7.72 2.86 -18.94
N SER A 26 -8.03 1.56 -18.96
CA SER A 26 -9.12 0.96 -19.73
C SER A 26 -10.11 0.25 -18.81
N ASP A 27 -11.40 0.39 -19.11
CA ASP A 27 -12.51 -0.19 -18.35
C ASP A 27 -12.37 -0.05 -16.83
N ALA A 28 -11.89 1.10 -16.34
CA ALA A 28 -11.54 1.27 -14.94
C ALA A 28 -12.75 1.23 -14.02
N ALA A 29 -12.65 0.45 -12.93
CA ALA A 29 -13.62 0.51 -11.84
C ALA A 29 -13.57 1.90 -11.19
N THR A 30 -14.74 2.47 -10.88
CA THR A 30 -14.84 3.72 -10.12
C THR A 30 -15.20 3.45 -8.68
N ASN A 31 -14.82 4.37 -7.79
CA ASN A 31 -15.07 4.30 -6.35
C ASN A 31 -14.45 3.06 -5.67
N VAL A 32 -13.28 2.62 -6.16
CA VAL A 32 -12.47 1.54 -5.60
C VAL A 32 -11.03 2.02 -5.49
N ALA A 33 -10.43 1.85 -4.31
CA ALA A 33 -9.01 2.08 -4.05
C ALA A 33 -8.35 0.80 -3.50
N LEU A 34 -7.02 0.78 -3.42
CA LEU A 34 -6.26 -0.34 -2.87
C LEU A 34 -5.62 0.07 -1.54
N GLN A 35 -6.10 -0.48 -0.44
CA GLN A 35 -5.49 -0.27 0.87
C GLN A 35 -4.43 -1.33 1.12
N MET A 36 -3.19 -0.90 1.34
CA MET A 36 -2.12 -1.80 1.77
C MET A 36 -2.00 -1.81 3.29
N TYR A 37 -1.52 -2.93 3.83
CA TYR A 37 -1.30 -3.15 5.26
C TYR A 37 0.06 -3.77 5.54
N MET A 38 0.59 -3.46 6.71
CA MET A 38 1.77 -4.09 7.30
C MET A 38 1.54 -5.59 7.53
N ASN A 39 2.59 -6.27 7.98
CA ASN A 39 2.57 -7.70 8.25
C ASN A 39 1.62 -8.14 9.38
N ASP A 40 1.19 -7.21 10.24
CA ASP A 40 0.11 -7.45 11.21
C ASP A 40 -1.27 -7.60 10.52
N GLY A 41 -1.39 -7.18 9.26
CA GLY A 41 -2.61 -7.19 8.47
C GLY A 41 -3.65 -6.15 8.88
N THR A 42 -3.31 -5.21 9.75
CA THR A 42 -4.24 -4.19 10.28
C THR A 42 -3.69 -2.77 10.18
N THR A 43 -2.38 -2.58 10.29
CA THR A 43 -1.77 -1.26 10.20
C THR A 43 -1.70 -0.83 8.74
N ALA A 44 -2.43 0.23 8.40
CA ALA A 44 -2.47 0.76 7.04
C ALA A 44 -1.12 1.35 6.61
N ILE A 45 -0.73 1.08 5.38
CA ILE A 45 0.39 1.74 4.69
C ILE A 45 -0.20 2.89 3.88
N THR A 46 0.17 4.12 4.23
CA THR A 46 -0.22 5.33 3.51
C THR A 46 0.80 5.62 2.41
N PRO A 47 0.36 5.93 1.17
CA PRO A 47 1.27 6.30 0.09
C PRO A 47 2.23 7.42 0.50
N ASP A 48 3.48 7.30 0.07
CA ASP A 48 4.56 8.28 0.31
C ASP A 48 4.88 8.56 1.80
N THR A 49 4.35 7.74 2.72
CA THR A 49 4.61 7.84 4.15
C THR A 49 5.50 6.70 4.59
N GLU A 50 6.54 7.03 5.36
CA GLU A 50 7.42 6.04 5.95
C GLU A 50 6.66 5.19 6.99
N THR A 51 6.87 3.87 6.97
CA THR A 51 6.28 2.96 7.95
C THR A 51 6.92 3.15 9.32
N GLY A 52 6.27 2.60 10.36
CA GLY A 52 6.96 2.35 11.62
C GLY A 52 8.15 1.39 11.45
N ASN A 53 9.03 1.41 12.43
CA ASN A 53 10.21 0.54 12.51
C ASN A 53 9.81 -0.94 12.46
N ILE A 54 10.43 -1.68 11.53
CA ILE A 54 10.37 -3.14 11.51
C ILE A 54 11.70 -3.69 12.00
N LEU A 55 11.62 -4.58 12.98
CA LEU A 55 12.77 -5.31 13.48
C LEU A 55 13.18 -6.39 12.47
N LEU A 56 14.41 -6.30 11.97
CA LEU A 56 15.00 -7.35 11.15
C LEU A 56 15.68 -8.39 12.04
N GLN A 57 15.48 -9.66 11.69
CA GLN A 57 16.17 -10.80 12.28
C GLN A 57 17.45 -11.10 11.51
N ASP A 58 18.44 -11.69 12.18
CA ASP A 58 19.67 -12.12 11.54
C ASP A 58 19.39 -13.27 10.56
N GLY A 59 19.91 -13.16 9.34
CA GLY A 59 19.69 -14.13 8.26
C GLY A 59 18.58 -13.73 7.29
N ASP A 60 18.12 -14.67 6.48
CA ASP A 60 17.08 -14.41 5.48
C ASP A 60 15.72 -14.22 6.14
N GLN A 61 15.06 -13.11 5.84
CA GLN A 61 13.74 -12.76 6.35
C GLN A 61 12.76 -12.49 5.20
N THR A 62 11.54 -13.00 5.34
CA THR A 62 10.41 -12.66 4.47
C THR A 62 9.44 -11.74 5.22
N LEU A 63 9.12 -10.60 4.63
CA LEU A 63 8.06 -9.70 5.10
C LEU A 63 6.83 -9.83 4.19
N THR A 64 5.70 -10.22 4.77
CA THR A 64 4.44 -10.33 4.05
C THR A 64 3.61 -9.09 4.28
N PHE A 65 3.26 -8.38 3.21
CA PHE A 65 2.30 -7.27 3.23
C PHE A 65 0.96 -7.73 2.67
N LYS A 66 -0.11 -7.05 3.04
CA LYS A 66 -1.45 -7.32 2.49
C LYS A 66 -1.94 -6.14 1.68
N VAL A 67 -2.82 -6.41 0.72
CA VAL A 67 -3.55 -5.39 -0.03
C VAL A 67 -4.99 -5.85 -0.20
N ASP A 68 -5.93 -4.94 0.05
CA ASP A 68 -7.35 -5.17 -0.16
C ASP A 68 -7.96 -4.05 -1.01
N TYR A 69 -9.02 -4.39 -1.74
CA TYR A 69 -9.89 -3.38 -2.34
C TYR A 69 -10.77 -2.75 -1.26
N ILE A 70 -10.85 -1.42 -1.28
CA ILE A 70 -11.77 -0.67 -0.43
C ILE A 70 -12.69 0.19 -1.28
N ALA A 71 -13.93 0.35 -0.83
CA ALA A 71 -14.89 1.23 -1.48
C ALA A 71 -14.65 2.68 -1.07
N THR A 72 -14.52 3.58 -2.03
CA THR A 72 -14.46 5.04 -1.81
C THR A 72 -15.78 5.73 -2.14
N GLY A 73 -16.82 4.93 -2.38
CA GLY A 73 -18.17 5.33 -2.77
C GLY A 73 -18.94 4.12 -3.27
N LYS A 74 -19.94 4.32 -4.14
CA LYS A 74 -20.63 3.21 -4.80
C LYS A 74 -19.76 2.62 -5.91
N ALA A 75 -19.07 1.52 -5.60
CA ALA A 75 -18.18 0.84 -6.54
C ALA A 75 -18.88 0.42 -7.84
N THR A 76 -18.19 0.57 -8.97
CA THR A 76 -18.59 0.00 -10.27
C THR A 76 -17.65 -1.12 -10.69
N SER A 77 -18.11 -1.99 -11.58
CA SER A 77 -17.27 -3.04 -12.16
C SER A 77 -16.24 -2.45 -13.12
N GLY A 78 -15.03 -3.00 -13.10
CA GLY A 78 -13.98 -2.64 -14.02
C GLY A 78 -12.61 -3.10 -13.54
N ASN A 79 -11.58 -2.73 -14.28
CA ASN A 79 -10.20 -2.99 -13.98
C ASN A 79 -9.74 -2.15 -12.78
N VAL A 80 -8.92 -2.77 -11.94
CA VAL A 80 -8.19 -2.10 -10.87
C VAL A 80 -6.71 -2.37 -11.05
N ASN A 81 -5.91 -1.31 -11.10
CA ASN A 81 -4.46 -1.38 -11.21
C ASN A 81 -3.83 -0.27 -10.39
N ALA A 82 -2.80 -0.57 -9.61
CA ALA A 82 -1.98 0.43 -8.95
C ALA A 82 -0.52 0.05 -9.08
N VAL A 83 0.32 1.05 -9.30
CA VAL A 83 1.78 0.89 -9.34
C VAL A 83 2.35 1.57 -8.11
N THR A 84 3.20 0.85 -7.38
CA THR A 84 3.94 1.39 -6.23
C THR A 84 5.44 1.16 -6.40
N ASN A 85 6.24 2.11 -5.94
CA ASN A 85 7.68 1.94 -5.78
C ASN A 85 7.98 1.63 -4.32
N PHE A 86 8.60 0.47 -4.08
CA PHE A 86 8.99 0.02 -2.75
C PHE A 86 10.43 0.46 -2.43
N HIS A 87 10.58 1.25 -1.38
CA HIS A 87 11.87 1.71 -0.86
C HIS A 87 12.13 1.13 0.52
N ILE A 88 13.38 0.75 0.76
CA ILE A 88 13.88 0.31 2.05
C ILE A 88 14.80 1.40 2.57
N ASN A 89 14.52 1.93 3.76
CA ASN A 89 15.32 2.98 4.37
C ASN A 89 16.18 2.37 5.48
N TYR A 90 17.49 2.62 5.42
CA TYR A 90 18.47 2.16 6.41
C TYR A 90 19.02 3.36 7.18
N TYR A 91 19.22 3.19 8.49
CA TYR A 91 19.70 4.23 9.41
C TYR A 91 20.86 3.72 10.26
#